data_AF-A0A4R2RJD1-F1
#
_entry.id   AF-A0A4R2RJD1-F1
#
_cell.length_a   1.000
_cell.length_b   1.000
_cell.length_c   1.000
_cell.angle_alpha   90.00
_cell.angle_beta   90.00
_cell.angle_gamma   90.00
#
_symmetry.space_group_name_H-M   'P 1'
#
loop_
_entity.id
_entity.type
_entity.pdbx_description
1 polymer ?
#
loop_
_entity_poly.entity_id
_entity_poly.type
_entity_poly.pdbx_seq_one_letter_code
_entity_poly.pdbx_strand_id
1 'polypeptide(L)'
;MRITALKTSLAGVLAAAELITTTATADGDRDLTAEEQTDFDAKMTEAAGIQAKIGREEQVLKLKASTAAPIVVGTPAGGPGTVPAAPAVALPAGTMFTRITMSLAACNMDQRAAAAHAEQLWGTETGQIVANQEQSTNVKGGFLVNTAYSADFVDLLRPRVVVRRLGARSIPMPDGNLSMRKKTQGTTAGYVGERQPAPTTDVQVGMMSMSAKTLRALVPITNQLIRRASIGVVQMVRDDLLEGVAVKEDAV
;
A
#
# COMPACT_ATOMS: atom_id res chain seq x y z
N MET A 1 14.59 3.52 31.05
CA MET A 1 15.03 2.46 30.11
C MET A 1 16.26 2.98 29.36
N ARG A 2 17.46 2.71 29.89
CA ARG A 2 18.71 3.30 29.38
C ARG A 2 19.28 2.52 28.18
N ILE A 3 19.14 1.18 28.21
CA ILE A 3 19.48 0.28 27.10
C ILE A 3 18.70 0.63 25.82
N THR A 4 17.41 0.93 25.92
CA THR A 4 16.59 1.28 24.75
C THR A 4 17.06 2.59 24.13
N ALA A 5 17.37 3.61 24.93
CA ALA A 5 17.92 4.87 24.46
C ALA A 5 19.29 4.70 23.77
N LEU A 6 20.17 3.84 24.31
CA LEU A 6 21.47 3.54 23.69
C LEU A 6 21.34 2.79 22.35
N LYS A 7 20.34 1.90 22.22
CA LYS A 7 20.04 1.22 20.95
C LYS A 7 19.52 2.20 19.91
N THR A 8 18.68 3.16 20.31
CA THR A 8 18.21 4.23 19.41
C THR A 8 19.35 5.14 18.96
N SER A 9 20.28 5.52 19.85
CA SER A 9 21.44 6.33 19.46
C SER A 9 22.40 5.57 18.54
N LEU A 10 22.60 4.26 18.75
CA LEU A 10 23.42 3.43 17.87
C LEU A 10 22.83 3.38 16.45
N ALA A 11 21.52 3.16 16.35
CA ALA A 11 20.82 3.16 15.06
C ALA A 11 20.97 4.49 14.31
N GLY A 12 20.91 5.63 15.02
CA GLY A 12 21.12 6.95 14.42
C GLY A 12 22.55 7.17 13.89
N VAL A 13 23.57 6.71 14.62
CA VAL A 13 24.98 6.83 14.21
C VAL A 13 25.29 5.94 13.00
N LEU A 14 24.75 4.72 12.96
CA LEU A 14 24.89 3.83 11.80
C LEU A 14 24.16 4.37 10.56
N ALA A 15 22.95 4.91 10.72
CA ALA A 15 22.22 5.54 9.62
C ALA A 15 22.99 6.74 9.03
N ALA A 16 23.69 7.52 9.87
CA ALA A 16 24.56 8.60 9.39
C ALA A 16 25.79 8.08 8.63
N ALA A 17 26.40 6.98 9.06
CA ALA A 17 27.51 6.33 8.36
C ALA A 17 27.08 5.73 7.01
N GLU A 18 25.89 5.12 6.96
CA GLU A 18 25.28 4.60 5.72
C GLU A 18 24.87 5.74 4.76
N LEU A 19 24.50 6.91 5.26
CA LEU A 19 24.22 8.07 4.41
C LEU A 19 25.48 8.50 3.65
N ILE A 20 26.64 8.54 4.32
CA ILE A 20 27.93 8.93 3.70
C ILE A 20 28.32 7.96 2.58
N THR A 21 28.12 6.65 2.78
CA THR A 21 28.41 5.64 1.74
C THR A 21 27.38 5.66 0.62
N THR A 22 26.10 5.88 0.91
CA THR A 22 25.05 5.96 -0.11
C THR A 22 25.15 7.21 -0.97
N THR A 23 25.56 8.37 -0.42
CA THR A 23 25.85 9.57 -1.21
C THR A 23 27.02 9.38 -2.16
N ALA A 24 28.08 8.66 -1.73
CA ALA A 24 29.20 8.33 -2.60
C ALA A 24 28.79 7.39 -3.75
N THR A 25 27.91 6.42 -3.49
CA THR A 25 27.38 5.53 -4.55
C THR A 25 26.40 6.22 -5.51
N ALA A 26 25.63 7.20 -5.04
CA ALA A 26 24.65 7.92 -5.86
C ALA A 26 25.32 8.88 -6.86
N ASP A 27 26.49 9.43 -6.50
CA ASP A 27 27.33 10.27 -7.37
C ASP A 27 28.23 9.42 -8.31
N GLY A 28 27.63 8.42 -8.97
CA GLY A 28 28.28 7.66 -10.06
C GLY A 28 29.37 6.68 -9.65
N ASP A 29 29.24 6.00 -8.50
CA ASP A 29 30.23 5.07 -7.95
C ASP A 29 31.63 5.71 -7.77
N ARG A 30 31.67 6.93 -7.21
CA ARG A 30 32.93 7.58 -6.83
C ARG A 30 33.51 6.97 -5.54
N ASP A 31 34.83 6.82 -5.50
CA ASP A 31 35.54 6.49 -4.25
C ASP A 31 35.31 7.60 -3.21
N LEU A 32 35.15 7.22 -1.94
CA LEU A 32 34.95 8.17 -0.83
C LEU A 32 36.11 9.18 -0.81
N THR A 33 35.77 10.46 -0.76
CA THR A 33 36.78 11.53 -0.65
C THR A 33 37.49 11.47 0.70
N ALA A 34 38.69 12.05 0.80
CA ALA A 34 39.50 11.99 2.03
C ALA A 34 38.77 12.55 3.27
N GLU A 35 37.87 13.53 3.07
CA GLU A 35 37.03 14.10 4.15
C GLU A 35 35.89 13.14 4.54
N GLU A 36 35.19 12.56 3.57
CA GLU A 36 34.13 11.56 3.80
C GLU A 36 34.65 10.28 4.48
N GLN A 37 35.91 9.89 4.20
CA GLN A 37 36.57 8.77 4.90
C GLN A 37 36.84 9.08 6.37
N THR A 38 37.32 10.30 6.69
CA THR A 38 37.55 10.69 8.09
C THR A 38 36.27 10.77 8.92
N ASP A 39 35.17 11.24 8.32
CA ASP A 39 33.87 11.30 8.97
C ASP A 39 33.26 9.91 9.19
N PHE A 40 33.43 8.99 8.23
CA PHE A 40 33.00 7.60 8.36
C PHE A 40 33.75 6.88 9.50
N ASP A 41 35.07 7.02 9.58
CA ASP A 41 35.89 6.41 10.64
C ASP A 41 35.54 6.98 12.03
N ALA A 42 35.25 8.28 12.11
CA ALA A 42 34.77 8.91 13.34
C ALA A 42 33.42 8.33 13.80
N LYS A 43 32.47 8.12 12.87
CA LYS A 43 31.16 7.53 13.17
C LYS A 43 31.25 6.05 13.54
N MET A 44 32.14 5.29 12.93
CA MET A 44 32.40 3.90 13.31
C MET A 44 33.02 3.78 14.70
N THR A 45 33.90 4.71 15.07
CA THR A 45 34.47 4.80 16.43
C THR A 45 33.38 5.11 17.47
N GLU A 46 32.47 6.03 17.14
CA GLU A 46 31.32 6.37 17.99
C GLU A 46 30.36 5.17 18.18
N ALA A 47 30.05 4.44 17.10
CA ALA A 47 29.20 3.24 17.13
C ALA A 47 29.81 2.14 18.02
N ALA A 48 31.12 1.86 17.89
CA ALA A 48 31.82 0.90 18.72
C ALA A 48 31.75 1.25 20.22
N GLY A 49 31.88 2.55 20.54
CA GLY A 49 31.76 3.05 21.91
C GLY A 49 30.36 2.86 22.52
N ILE A 50 29.29 3.00 21.72
CA ILE A 50 27.90 2.78 22.15
C ILE A 50 27.62 1.29 22.32
N GLN A 51 28.11 0.44 21.41
CA GLN A 51 27.94 -1.02 21.50
C GLN A 51 28.58 -1.60 22.78
N ALA A 52 29.76 -1.10 23.18
CA ALA A 52 30.40 -1.46 24.45
C ALA A 52 29.59 -1.02 25.69
N LYS A 53 28.80 0.06 25.60
CA LYS A 53 27.89 0.49 26.68
C LYS A 53 26.66 -0.42 26.78
N ILE A 54 26.09 -0.82 25.64
CA ILE A 54 24.95 -1.75 25.58
C ILE A 54 25.32 -3.10 26.19
N GLY A 55 26.47 -3.67 25.83
CA GLY A 55 26.92 -4.96 26.36
C GLY A 55 27.05 -4.98 27.89
N ARG A 56 27.57 -3.89 28.49
CA ARG A 56 27.67 -3.76 29.96
C ARG A 56 26.29 -3.70 30.62
N GLU A 57 25.35 -2.95 30.05
CA GLU A 57 24.01 -2.82 30.63
C GLU A 57 23.17 -4.09 30.49
N GLU A 58 23.32 -4.84 29.40
CA GLU A 58 22.64 -6.13 29.21
C GLU A 58 23.18 -7.20 30.19
N GLN A 59 24.48 -7.22 30.47
CA GLN A 59 25.06 -8.09 31.49
C GLN A 59 24.51 -7.78 32.89
N VAL A 60 24.39 -6.49 33.24
CA VAL A 60 23.81 -6.07 34.52
C VAL A 60 22.33 -6.49 34.63
N LEU A 61 21.55 -6.40 33.55
CA LEU A 61 20.16 -6.81 33.54
C LEU A 61 20.04 -8.33 33.72
N LYS A 62 20.85 -9.12 33.01
CA LYS A 62 20.88 -10.58 33.17
C LYS A 62 21.19 -11.00 34.61
N LEU A 63 22.18 -10.36 35.24
CA LEU A 63 22.53 -10.62 36.64
C LEU A 63 21.42 -10.20 37.62
N LYS A 64 20.74 -9.08 37.36
CA LYS A 64 19.58 -8.65 38.15
C LYS A 64 18.36 -9.56 37.98
N ALA A 65 18.17 -10.16 36.80
CA ALA A 65 17.11 -11.11 36.56
C ALA A 65 17.35 -12.45 37.30
N SER A 66 18.60 -12.90 37.38
CA SER A 66 18.95 -14.14 38.10
C SER A 66 18.85 -14.02 39.62
N THR A 67 18.81 -12.81 40.19
CA THR A 67 18.74 -12.57 41.64
C THR A 67 17.35 -12.18 42.12
N ALA A 68 16.34 -12.14 41.23
CA ALA A 68 14.98 -11.80 41.60
C ALA A 68 14.26 -12.97 42.28
N ALA A 69 13.86 -12.80 43.54
CA ALA A 69 13.08 -13.79 44.28
C ALA A 69 11.57 -13.74 43.90
N PRO A 70 10.87 -14.88 43.82
CA PRO A 70 9.44 -14.91 43.53
C PRO A 70 8.62 -14.39 44.72
N ILE A 71 7.62 -13.55 44.42
CA ILE A 71 6.70 -12.98 45.42
C ILE A 71 5.60 -14.00 45.75
N VAL A 72 5.50 -14.40 47.01
CA VAL A 72 4.39 -15.21 47.53
C VAL A 72 3.34 -14.25 48.06
N VAL A 73 2.19 -14.17 47.39
CA VAL A 73 1.06 -13.33 47.81
C VAL A 73 0.21 -14.11 48.82
N GLY A 74 0.30 -13.75 50.10
CA GLY A 74 -0.56 -14.31 51.15
C GLY A 74 -1.97 -13.72 51.10
N THR A 75 -2.99 -14.56 51.23
CA THR A 75 -4.40 -14.15 51.44
C THR A 75 -4.96 -14.77 52.72
N PRO A 76 -5.93 -14.10 53.40
CA PRO A 76 -6.20 -14.26 54.83
C PRO A 76 -7.10 -15.45 55.18
N ALA A 77 -7.03 -15.86 56.44
CA ALA A 77 -7.59 -17.07 57.04
C ALA A 77 -9.13 -17.22 56.97
N GLY A 78 -9.59 -18.42 56.62
CA GLY A 78 -10.97 -18.90 56.85
C GLY A 78 -11.67 -19.50 55.62
N GLY A 79 -11.27 -20.70 55.18
CA GLY A 79 -11.93 -21.47 54.11
C GLY A 79 -11.23 -22.83 53.90
N PRO A 80 -11.96 -23.88 53.50
CA PRO A 80 -11.54 -25.28 53.67
C PRO A 80 -10.24 -25.58 52.91
N GLY A 81 -9.42 -26.47 53.49
CA GLY A 81 -8.09 -26.82 52.99
C GLY A 81 -8.07 -26.99 51.47
N THR A 82 -7.10 -26.33 50.83
CA THR A 82 -6.87 -26.44 49.39
C THR A 82 -6.53 -27.89 49.08
N VAL A 83 -7.52 -28.64 48.61
CA VAL A 83 -7.30 -29.90 47.91
C VAL A 83 -6.37 -29.57 46.74
N PRO A 84 -5.24 -30.28 46.55
CA PRO A 84 -4.36 -30.05 45.41
C PRO A 84 -5.21 -30.10 44.14
N ALA A 85 -5.04 -29.09 43.27
CA ALA A 85 -5.79 -28.95 42.04
C ALA A 85 -5.80 -30.30 41.29
N ALA A 86 -6.97 -30.94 41.25
CA ALA A 86 -7.16 -32.12 40.43
C ALA A 86 -6.82 -31.71 38.99
N PRO A 87 -5.93 -32.44 38.29
CA PRO A 87 -5.61 -32.12 36.91
C PRO A 87 -6.92 -32.12 36.13
N ALA A 88 -7.22 -31.02 35.44
CA ALA A 88 -8.40 -30.90 34.59
C ALA A 88 -8.48 -32.13 33.70
N VAL A 89 -9.56 -32.91 33.84
CA VAL A 89 -9.79 -34.09 33.01
C VAL A 89 -9.71 -33.64 31.57
N ALA A 90 -8.74 -34.16 30.83
CA ALA A 90 -8.50 -33.77 29.45
C ALA A 90 -9.76 -34.02 28.64
N LEU A 91 -10.46 -32.94 28.34
CA LEU A 91 -11.68 -32.97 27.54
C LEU A 91 -11.31 -33.51 26.14
N PRO A 92 -12.12 -34.43 25.58
CA PRO A 92 -11.87 -34.97 24.25
C PRO A 92 -11.72 -33.85 23.23
N ALA A 93 -10.78 -33.99 22.30
CA ALA A 93 -10.50 -32.98 21.29
C ALA A 93 -11.80 -32.52 20.59
N GLY A 94 -12.04 -31.21 20.56
CA GLY A 94 -13.22 -30.59 19.94
C GLY A 94 -14.41 -30.32 20.88
N THR A 95 -14.46 -30.89 22.09
CA THR A 95 -15.58 -30.62 23.04
C THR A 95 -15.62 -29.18 23.56
N MET A 96 -14.48 -28.49 23.62
CA MET A 96 -14.46 -27.06 23.98
C MET A 96 -15.05 -26.17 22.88
N PHE A 97 -14.81 -26.51 21.60
CA PHE A 97 -15.41 -25.80 20.47
C PHE A 97 -16.93 -25.97 20.46
N THR A 98 -17.45 -27.17 20.73
CA THR A 98 -18.90 -27.40 20.77
C THR A 98 -19.59 -26.69 21.94
N ARG A 99 -18.93 -26.59 23.11
CA ARG A 99 -19.43 -25.81 24.26
C ARG A 99 -19.48 -24.30 23.96
N ILE A 100 -18.48 -23.78 23.26
CA ILE A 100 -18.43 -22.39 22.82
C ILE A 100 -19.55 -22.11 21.81
N THR A 101 -19.74 -22.97 20.80
CA THR A 101 -20.80 -22.76 19.81
C THR A 101 -22.20 -22.90 20.41
N MET A 102 -22.40 -23.83 21.36
CA MET A 102 -23.67 -23.95 22.09
C MET A 102 -23.95 -22.75 23.00
N SER A 103 -22.95 -22.18 23.70
CA SER A 103 -23.16 -20.95 24.49
C SER A 103 -23.45 -19.75 23.61
N LEU A 104 -22.77 -19.60 22.48
CA LEU A 104 -23.00 -18.51 21.53
C LEU A 104 -24.41 -18.59 20.93
N ALA A 105 -24.87 -19.80 20.58
CA ALA A 105 -26.21 -20.04 20.03
C ALA A 105 -27.32 -19.80 21.07
N ALA A 106 -27.10 -20.20 22.33
CA ALA A 106 -28.06 -19.99 23.41
C ALA A 106 -28.24 -18.51 23.78
N CYS A 107 -27.21 -17.68 23.55
CA CYS A 107 -27.17 -16.28 23.96
C CYS A 107 -27.35 -15.28 22.79
N ASN A 108 -27.95 -15.70 21.67
CA ASN A 108 -28.18 -14.85 20.50
C ASN A 108 -26.92 -14.10 20.01
N MET A 109 -25.76 -14.76 20.04
CA MET A 109 -24.46 -14.19 19.65
C MET A 109 -23.94 -13.04 20.54
N ASP A 110 -24.55 -12.77 21.70
CA ASP A 110 -24.04 -11.80 22.65
C ASP A 110 -22.92 -12.43 23.49
N GLN A 111 -21.70 -11.94 23.29
CA GLN A 111 -20.47 -12.54 23.80
C GLN A 111 -20.37 -12.49 25.33
N ARG A 112 -20.90 -11.43 25.97
CA ARG A 112 -20.89 -11.32 27.44
C ARG A 112 -21.88 -12.28 28.08
N ALA A 113 -23.07 -12.40 27.50
CA ALA A 113 -24.07 -13.37 27.94
C ALA A 113 -23.61 -14.82 27.69
N ALA A 114 -22.96 -15.07 26.54
CA ALA A 114 -22.38 -16.36 26.21
C ALA A 114 -21.23 -16.75 27.15
N ALA A 115 -20.38 -15.79 27.55
CA ALA A 115 -19.32 -16.03 28.53
C ALA A 115 -19.90 -16.40 29.91
N ALA A 116 -20.90 -15.67 30.39
CA ALA A 116 -21.58 -15.96 31.66
C ALA A 116 -22.33 -17.31 31.64
N HIS A 117 -23.00 -17.63 30.53
CA HIS A 117 -23.69 -18.91 30.34
C HIS A 117 -22.69 -20.07 30.25
N ALA A 118 -21.56 -19.88 29.56
CA ALA A 118 -20.49 -20.88 29.49
C ALA A 118 -19.81 -21.09 30.85
N GLU A 119 -19.63 -20.03 31.64
CA GLU A 119 -19.16 -20.10 33.03
C GLU A 119 -20.13 -20.89 33.92
N GLN A 120 -21.44 -20.66 33.77
CA GLN A 120 -22.46 -21.31 34.59
C GLN A 120 -22.63 -22.81 34.27
N LEU A 121 -22.53 -23.21 33.00
CA LEU A 121 -22.70 -24.62 32.59
C LEU A 121 -21.41 -25.45 32.60
N TRP A 122 -20.28 -24.86 32.21
CA TRP A 122 -19.05 -25.60 31.91
C TRP A 122 -17.80 -25.07 32.62
N GLY A 123 -17.96 -24.15 33.58
CA GLY A 123 -16.90 -23.65 34.45
C GLY A 123 -16.11 -22.47 33.88
N THR A 124 -15.28 -21.88 34.74
CA THR A 124 -14.54 -20.62 34.49
C THR A 124 -13.59 -20.67 33.29
N GLU A 125 -13.06 -21.84 32.96
CA GLU A 125 -12.16 -22.00 31.81
C GLU A 125 -12.90 -21.79 30.47
N THR A 126 -14.14 -22.26 30.36
CA THR A 126 -14.92 -22.15 29.11
C THR A 126 -15.45 -20.73 28.92
N GLY A 127 -15.88 -20.06 29.99
CA GLY A 127 -16.35 -18.66 29.91
C GLY A 127 -15.24 -17.67 29.56
N GLN A 128 -14.02 -17.85 30.07
CA GLN A 128 -12.87 -17.02 29.70
C GLN A 128 -12.50 -17.14 28.22
N ILE A 129 -12.65 -18.32 27.61
CA ILE A 129 -12.34 -18.50 26.19
C ILE A 129 -13.36 -17.77 25.31
N VAL A 130 -14.65 -17.80 25.66
CA VAL A 130 -15.69 -17.03 24.96
C VAL A 130 -15.47 -15.53 25.16
N ALA A 131 -15.13 -15.08 26.37
CA ALA A 131 -14.85 -13.68 26.67
C ALA A 131 -13.63 -13.12 25.91
N ASN A 132 -12.67 -13.97 25.54
CA ASN A 132 -11.45 -13.58 24.83
C ASN A 132 -11.57 -13.62 23.30
N GLN A 133 -12.74 -13.96 22.74
CA GLN A 133 -12.96 -13.85 21.30
C GLN A 133 -13.06 -12.37 20.91
N GLU A 134 -12.33 -11.95 19.89
CA GLU A 134 -12.35 -10.57 19.43
C GLU A 134 -12.37 -10.54 17.92
N GLN A 135 -13.21 -9.67 17.38
CA GLN A 135 -13.31 -9.46 15.94
C GLN A 135 -12.01 -8.91 15.33
N SER A 136 -11.22 -8.15 16.10
CA SER A 136 -10.00 -7.51 15.62
C SER A 136 -8.85 -8.49 15.38
N THR A 137 -8.88 -9.69 15.96
CA THR A 137 -7.81 -10.68 15.81
C THR A 137 -8.33 -11.87 15.02
N ASN A 138 -7.77 -12.11 13.82
CA ASN A 138 -8.22 -13.13 12.89
C ASN A 138 -8.45 -14.51 13.54
N VAL A 139 -7.46 -14.99 14.31
CA VAL A 139 -7.50 -16.33 14.95
C VAL A 139 -8.47 -16.38 16.14
N LYS A 140 -8.85 -15.24 16.72
CA LYS A 140 -9.75 -15.14 17.88
C LYS A 140 -11.19 -14.78 17.51
N GLY A 141 -11.64 -15.14 16.30
CA GLY A 141 -13.02 -14.91 15.86
C GLY A 141 -13.18 -13.89 14.73
N GLY A 142 -12.12 -13.18 14.34
CA GLY A 142 -12.14 -12.28 13.18
C GLY A 142 -12.49 -12.99 11.85
N PHE A 143 -12.07 -14.25 11.66
CA PHE A 143 -12.45 -15.04 10.48
C PHE A 143 -13.95 -15.35 10.37
N LEU A 144 -14.70 -15.21 11.46
CA LEU A 144 -16.15 -15.49 11.46
C LEU A 144 -16.95 -14.32 10.89
N VAL A 145 -16.32 -13.17 10.65
CA VAL A 145 -16.97 -12.01 10.05
C VAL A 145 -16.55 -11.87 8.60
N ASN A 146 -17.52 -11.94 7.70
CA ASN A 146 -17.29 -11.67 6.28
C ASN A 146 -16.92 -10.21 6.07
N THR A 147 -15.77 -9.96 5.44
CA THR A 147 -15.42 -8.62 4.96
C THR A 147 -16.38 -8.23 3.85
N ALA A 148 -17.17 -7.18 4.08
CA ALA A 148 -17.97 -6.57 3.03
C ALA A 148 -17.04 -5.83 2.06
N TYR A 149 -16.97 -6.32 0.82
CA TYR A 149 -16.27 -5.62 -0.25
C TYR A 149 -17.21 -4.64 -0.94
N SER A 150 -16.71 -3.45 -1.27
CA SER A 150 -17.41 -2.50 -2.14
C SER A 150 -17.65 -3.14 -3.51
N ALA A 151 -18.82 -2.88 -4.08
CA ALA A 151 -19.13 -3.28 -5.46
C ALA A 151 -18.47 -2.37 -6.50
N ASP A 152 -18.06 -1.17 -6.07
CA ASP A 152 -17.48 -0.13 -6.93
C ASP A 152 -15.95 -0.05 -6.78
N PHE A 153 -15.28 0.35 -7.86
CA PHE A 153 -13.83 0.44 -7.98
C PHE A 153 -13.36 1.89 -7.99
N VAL A 154 -12.19 2.16 -7.41
CA VAL A 154 -11.51 3.45 -7.54
C VAL A 154 -10.64 3.41 -8.78
N ASP A 155 -10.96 4.24 -9.77
CA ASP A 155 -10.24 4.28 -11.04
C ASP A 155 -8.98 5.16 -10.99
N LEU A 156 -8.07 4.94 -11.94
CA LEU A 156 -6.87 5.74 -12.11
C LEU A 156 -7.19 7.05 -12.84
N LEU A 157 -6.88 8.18 -12.21
CA LEU A 157 -7.05 9.51 -12.81
C LEU A 157 -6.08 9.71 -13.99
N ARG A 158 -6.63 9.90 -15.19
CA ARG A 158 -5.90 10.23 -16.43
C ARG A 158 -6.26 11.62 -16.97
N PRO A 159 -5.36 12.28 -17.73
CA PRO A 159 -5.69 13.53 -18.41
C PRO A 159 -6.82 13.30 -19.42
N ARG A 160 -7.81 14.19 -19.42
CA ARG A 160 -8.93 14.13 -20.37
C ARG A 160 -8.56 14.77 -21.71
N VAL A 161 -8.63 14.00 -22.78
CA VAL A 161 -8.34 14.49 -24.14
C VAL A 161 -9.45 15.39 -24.65
N VAL A 162 -9.08 16.59 -25.11
CA VAL A 162 -10.02 17.63 -25.56
C VAL A 162 -9.86 18.03 -27.03
N VAL A 163 -8.93 17.46 -27.79
CA VAL A 163 -8.62 17.88 -29.17
C VAL A 163 -9.84 17.87 -30.09
N ARG A 164 -10.70 16.85 -30.01
CA ARG A 164 -11.96 16.81 -30.78
C ARG A 164 -12.94 17.91 -30.36
N ARG A 165 -12.94 18.30 -29.08
CA ARG A 165 -13.79 19.39 -28.55
C ARG A 165 -13.24 20.77 -28.89
N LEU A 166 -11.93 20.89 -29.10
CA LEU A 166 -11.26 22.14 -29.49
C LEU A 166 -11.50 22.53 -30.96
N GLY A 167 -12.25 21.75 -31.73
CA GLY A 167 -12.62 22.06 -33.11
C GLY A 167 -11.77 21.36 -34.19
N ALA A 168 -11.03 20.31 -33.83
CA ALA A 168 -10.39 19.45 -34.81
C ALA A 168 -11.45 18.79 -35.72
N ARG A 169 -11.29 18.92 -37.04
CA ARG A 169 -12.20 18.30 -38.02
C ARG A 169 -11.73 16.90 -38.38
N SER A 170 -12.63 15.92 -38.30
CA SER A 170 -12.39 14.57 -38.81
C SER A 170 -12.47 14.59 -40.34
N ILE A 171 -11.39 14.15 -40.98
CA ILE A 171 -11.30 14.03 -42.44
C ILE A 171 -11.29 12.55 -42.79
N PRO A 172 -12.27 12.03 -43.56
CA PRO A 172 -12.26 10.65 -44.00
C PRO A 172 -11.08 10.40 -44.96
N MET A 173 -10.35 9.31 -44.75
CA MET A 173 -9.26 8.87 -45.62
C MET A 173 -9.59 7.47 -46.17
N PRO A 174 -10.25 7.36 -47.34
CA PRO A 174 -10.71 6.08 -47.89
C PRO A 174 -9.57 5.12 -48.24
N ASP A 175 -8.48 5.64 -48.80
CA ASP A 175 -7.35 4.86 -49.31
C ASP A 175 -6.14 4.86 -48.34
N GLY A 176 -6.37 5.19 -47.06
CA GLY A 176 -5.33 5.19 -46.01
C GLY A 176 -4.38 6.40 -46.00
N ASN A 177 -4.03 6.96 -47.17
CA ASN A 177 -3.23 8.19 -47.26
C ASN A 177 -4.02 9.30 -47.96
N LEU A 178 -3.86 10.54 -47.50
CA LEU A 178 -4.53 11.70 -48.07
C LEU A 178 -3.58 12.88 -48.16
N SER A 179 -3.40 13.40 -49.37
CA SER A 179 -2.62 14.61 -49.59
C SER A 179 -3.52 15.77 -49.94
N MET A 180 -3.48 16.82 -49.13
CA MET A 180 -4.24 18.04 -49.32
C MET A 180 -3.32 19.20 -49.67
N ARG A 181 -3.74 20.02 -50.65
CA ARG A 181 -3.05 21.27 -50.94
C ARG A 181 -3.48 22.31 -49.91
N LYS A 182 -2.51 23.00 -49.32
CA LYS A 182 -2.75 24.13 -48.41
C LYS A 182 -2.26 25.43 -49.05
N LYS A 183 -2.95 26.52 -48.75
CA LYS A 183 -2.47 27.87 -49.04
C LYS A 183 -1.63 28.32 -47.84
N THR A 184 -0.33 28.50 -48.05
CA THR A 184 0.62 28.85 -46.99
C THR A 184 0.66 30.36 -46.77
N GLN A 185 0.47 31.16 -47.83
CA GLN A 185 0.43 32.61 -47.75
C GLN A 185 -0.72 33.19 -48.58
N GLY A 186 -1.43 34.15 -48.00
CA GLY A 186 -2.47 34.94 -48.64
C GLY A 186 -1.92 36.16 -49.37
N THR A 187 -2.63 36.56 -50.41
CA THR A 187 -2.47 37.85 -51.08
C THR A 187 -2.92 38.95 -50.12
N THR A 188 -2.09 39.97 -49.89
CA THR A 188 -2.42 41.10 -49.02
C THR A 188 -2.90 42.29 -49.85
N ALA A 189 -3.89 43.02 -49.33
CA ALA A 189 -4.38 44.25 -49.96
C ALA A 189 -4.12 45.43 -49.02
N GLY A 190 -3.59 46.52 -49.56
CA GLY A 190 -3.33 47.75 -48.82
C GLY A 190 -3.71 48.97 -49.63
N TYR A 191 -4.05 50.06 -48.95
CA TYR A 191 -4.30 51.34 -49.60
C TYR A 191 -2.98 51.97 -50.04
N VAL A 192 -2.94 52.46 -51.28
CA VAL A 192 -1.75 53.04 -51.90
C VAL A 192 -2.09 54.45 -52.39
N GLY A 193 -1.14 55.38 -52.29
CA GLY A 193 -1.32 56.77 -52.73
C GLY A 193 -1.43 56.91 -54.24
N GLU A 194 -2.06 57.99 -54.71
CA GLU A 194 -2.55 58.23 -56.09
C GLU A 194 -1.51 58.06 -57.22
N ARG A 195 -0.20 58.15 -56.93
CA ARG A 195 0.87 58.01 -57.92
C ARG A 195 1.88 56.91 -57.61
N GLN A 196 1.57 56.03 -56.64
CA GLN A 196 2.44 54.90 -56.29
C GLN A 196 1.89 53.60 -56.87
N PRO A 197 2.70 52.78 -57.56
CA PRO A 197 2.27 51.49 -58.06
C PRO A 197 1.91 50.56 -56.90
N ALA A 198 0.86 49.75 -57.09
CA ALA A 198 0.46 48.76 -56.09
C ALA A 198 1.57 47.70 -55.91
N PRO A 199 1.90 47.30 -54.67
CA PRO A 199 2.89 46.26 -54.43
C PRO A 199 2.41 44.91 -54.99
N THR A 200 3.29 44.19 -55.68
CA THR A 200 3.00 42.83 -56.16
C THR A 200 2.87 41.89 -54.97
N THR A 201 1.78 41.14 -54.93
CA THR A 201 1.48 40.18 -53.87
C THR A 201 1.35 38.79 -54.45
N ASP A 202 2.16 37.86 -53.96
CA ASP A 202 2.17 36.47 -54.40
C ASP A 202 1.37 35.55 -53.47
N VAL A 203 0.87 34.45 -54.02
CA VAL A 203 0.22 33.37 -53.27
C VAL A 203 1.14 32.17 -53.23
N GLN A 204 1.56 31.77 -52.03
CA GLN A 204 2.32 30.55 -51.83
C GLN A 204 1.39 29.38 -51.48
N VAL A 205 1.57 28.26 -52.17
CA VAL A 205 0.87 27.00 -51.91
C VAL A 205 1.86 25.93 -51.47
N GLY A 206 1.40 25.02 -50.61
CA GLY A 206 2.15 23.87 -50.15
C GLY A 206 1.29 22.60 -50.17
N MET A 207 1.92 21.47 -49.89
CA MET A 207 1.26 20.17 -49.77
C MET A 207 1.32 19.70 -48.32
N MET A 208 0.22 19.14 -47.82
CA MET A 208 0.13 18.47 -46.52
C MET A 208 -0.22 17.00 -46.78
N SER A 209 0.70 16.10 -46.46
CA SER A 209 0.45 14.66 -46.51
C SER A 209 -0.01 14.15 -45.15
N MET A 210 -1.11 13.40 -45.14
CA MET A 210 -1.63 12.67 -43.99
C MET A 210 -1.54 11.18 -44.30
N SER A 211 -1.08 10.39 -43.32
CA SER A 211 -0.99 8.92 -43.43
C SER A 211 -1.71 8.30 -42.24
N ALA A 212 -2.66 7.42 -42.50
CA ALA A 212 -3.41 6.72 -41.47
C ALA A 212 -2.49 5.75 -40.71
N LYS A 213 -2.59 5.80 -39.38
CA LYS A 213 -1.93 4.86 -38.48
C LYS A 213 -2.99 4.06 -37.73
N THR A 214 -2.76 2.76 -37.56
CA THR A 214 -3.66 1.88 -36.81
C THR A 214 -3.23 1.84 -35.36
N LEU A 215 -4.12 2.28 -34.45
CA LEU A 215 -3.93 2.19 -33.00
C LEU A 215 -4.72 0.99 -32.45
N ARG A 216 -4.08 0.18 -31.61
CA ARG A 216 -4.65 -1.06 -31.03
C ARG A 216 -4.26 -1.17 -29.56
N ALA A 217 -5.18 -1.67 -28.74
CA ALA A 217 -4.95 -2.02 -27.35
C ALA A 217 -5.59 -3.39 -27.06
N LEU A 218 -4.93 -4.22 -26.24
CA LEU A 218 -5.39 -5.56 -25.88
C LEU A 218 -5.11 -5.82 -24.40
N VAL A 219 -6.14 -6.25 -23.67
CA VAL A 219 -6.03 -6.70 -22.27
C VAL A 219 -6.41 -8.19 -22.22
N PRO A 220 -5.47 -9.10 -21.89
CA PRO A 220 -5.79 -10.51 -21.75
C PRO A 220 -6.51 -10.78 -20.43
N ILE A 221 -7.68 -11.42 -20.49
CA ILE A 221 -8.48 -11.80 -19.32
C ILE A 221 -8.57 -13.33 -19.28
N THR A 222 -8.34 -13.92 -18.10
CA THR A 222 -8.43 -15.38 -17.94
C THR A 222 -9.89 -15.85 -17.90
N ASN A 223 -10.15 -17.06 -18.40
CA ASN A 223 -11.51 -17.65 -18.39
C ASN A 223 -12.09 -17.79 -16.97
N GLN A 224 -11.24 -18.04 -15.96
CA GLN A 224 -11.70 -18.13 -14.57
C GLN A 224 -12.15 -16.77 -14.03
N LEU A 225 -11.47 -15.69 -14.40
CA LEU A 225 -11.86 -14.34 -14.04
C LEU A 225 -13.19 -13.98 -14.70
N ILE A 226 -13.37 -14.24 -16.00
CA ILE A 226 -14.64 -13.99 -16.71
C ILE A 226 -15.81 -14.71 -16.02
N ARG A 227 -15.59 -15.93 -15.51
CA ARG A 227 -16.66 -16.74 -14.89
C ARG A 227 -17.05 -16.25 -13.48
N ARG A 228 -16.15 -15.59 -12.75
CA ARG A 228 -16.36 -15.19 -11.34
C ARG A 228 -16.42 -13.68 -11.14
N ALA A 229 -16.02 -12.90 -12.13
CA ALA A 229 -16.01 -11.44 -12.06
C ALA A 229 -17.42 -10.87 -11.93
N SER A 230 -17.54 -9.81 -11.16
CA SER A 230 -18.73 -8.96 -11.17
C SER A 230 -18.77 -8.10 -12.44
N ILE A 231 -19.96 -7.59 -12.77
CA ILE A 231 -20.16 -6.65 -13.91
C ILE A 231 -19.21 -5.43 -13.80
N GLY A 232 -18.90 -4.98 -12.58
CA GLY A 232 -17.99 -3.86 -12.34
C GLY A 232 -16.57 -4.08 -12.89
N VAL A 233 -16.05 -5.30 -12.87
CA VAL A 233 -14.70 -5.61 -13.40
C VAL A 233 -14.66 -5.44 -14.93
N VAL A 234 -15.75 -5.81 -15.61
CA VAL A 234 -15.84 -5.69 -17.07
C VAL A 234 -15.94 -4.22 -17.49
N GLN A 235 -16.72 -3.43 -16.74
CA GLN A 235 -16.84 -1.98 -16.96
C GLN A 235 -15.51 -1.28 -16.71
N MET A 236 -14.83 -1.60 -15.60
CA MET A 236 -13.50 -1.08 -15.28
C MET A 236 -12.51 -1.30 -16.42
N VAL A 237 -12.38 -2.54 -16.93
CA VAL A 237 -11.42 -2.84 -18.01
C VAL A 237 -11.80 -2.14 -19.32
N ARG A 238 -13.11 -2.03 -19.61
CA ARG A 238 -13.60 -1.32 -20.79
C ARG A 238 -13.25 0.17 -20.73
N ASP A 239 -13.52 0.81 -19.60
CA ASP A 239 -13.34 2.25 -19.44
C ASP A 239 -11.84 2.59 -19.41
N ASP A 240 -11.03 1.76 -18.74
CA ASP A 240 -9.57 1.86 -18.77
C ASP A 240 -8.98 1.79 -20.19
N LEU A 241 -9.47 0.85 -21.00
CA LEU A 241 -9.06 0.74 -22.40
C LEU A 241 -9.47 1.96 -23.23
N LEU A 242 -10.68 2.49 -23.01
CA LEU A 242 -11.19 3.64 -23.74
C LEU A 242 -10.37 4.89 -23.42
N GLU A 243 -10.08 5.11 -22.14
CA GLU A 243 -9.27 6.23 -21.69
C GLU A 243 -7.80 6.10 -22.12
N GLY A 244 -7.21 4.90 -22.02
CA GLY A 244 -5.84 4.65 -22.47
C GLY A 244 -5.66 4.89 -23.97
N VAL A 245 -6.62 4.43 -24.77
CA VAL A 245 -6.66 4.71 -26.22
C VAL A 245 -6.79 6.20 -26.49
N ALA A 246 -7.67 6.90 -25.77
CA ALA A 246 -7.86 8.34 -25.95
C ALA A 246 -6.57 9.11 -25.66
N VAL A 247 -5.92 8.87 -24.52
CA VAL A 247 -4.65 9.54 -24.16
C VAL A 247 -3.58 9.28 -25.20
N LYS A 248 -3.47 8.06 -25.73
CA LYS A 248 -2.44 7.78 -26.73
C LYS A 248 -2.76 8.33 -28.12
N GLU A 249 -4.02 8.50 -28.46
CA GLU A 249 -4.44 9.23 -29.66
C GLU A 249 -3.96 10.69 -29.64
N ASP A 250 -3.89 11.31 -28.46
CA ASP A 250 -3.46 12.71 -28.28
C ASP A 250 -1.93 12.89 -28.28
N ALA A 251 -1.20 11.95 -27.67
CA ALA A 251 0.24 12.03 -27.45
C ALA A 251 1.09 11.69 -28.70
N VAL A 252 0.81 12.34 -29.83
CA VAL A 252 1.55 12.20 -31.10
C VAL A 252 2.83 13.04 -31.10
#